data_AF-A0A537W923-F1
#
_entry.id   AF-A0A537W923-F1
#
_cell.length_a   1.000
_cell.length_b   1.000
_cell.length_c   1.000
_cell.angle_alpha   90.00
_cell.angle_beta   90.00
_cell.angle_gamma   90.00
#
_symmetry.space_group_name_H-M   'P 1'
#
loop_
_entity.id
_entity.type
_entity.pdbx_description
1 polymer ?
#
loop_
_entity_poly.entity_id
_entity_poly.type
_entity_poly.pdbx_seq_one_letter_code
_entity_poly.pdbx_strand_id
1 'polypeptide(L)'
;MDADGPASLRAHRGPPPRRKGAPAPRTHLPPGQGVGPAPSCLGRISAPGRSTRPHRAEAHAHTLGALDAQVAAVDHQPEQIATREPWADAVAWLCSFRGISTHTALGLLAEIGDFRRSAHPGELMSYPGLSKY
;
A
#
# COMPACT_ATOMS: atom_id res chain seq x y z
N MET A 1 -52.19 -36.76 -12.38
CA MET A 1 -52.18 -35.71 -11.34
C MET A 1 -50.81 -35.07 -11.34
N ASP A 2 -50.40 -34.46 -12.45
CA ASP A 2 -50.87 -33.21 -13.06
C ASP A 2 -50.45 -31.96 -12.30
N ALA A 3 -49.87 -31.04 -13.08
CA ALA A 3 -49.73 -29.60 -12.87
C ALA A 3 -48.66 -29.16 -11.85
N ASP A 4 -47.82 -28.17 -12.08
CA ASP A 4 -47.61 -27.28 -13.22
C ASP A 4 -46.26 -26.57 -13.00
N GLY A 5 -45.65 -26.11 -14.08
CA GLY A 5 -44.57 -25.12 -14.01
C GLY A 5 -45.10 -23.74 -13.57
N PRO A 6 -44.23 -22.72 -13.47
CA PRO A 6 -43.91 -22.07 -14.73
C PRO A 6 -42.46 -21.64 -14.93
N ALA A 7 -42.05 -21.85 -16.18
CA ALA A 7 -41.03 -21.18 -16.97
C ALA A 7 -40.66 -19.75 -16.52
N SER A 8 -39.41 -19.56 -16.10
CA SER A 8 -38.77 -18.25 -16.07
C SER A 8 -38.48 -17.78 -17.49
N LEU A 9 -39.31 -16.84 -17.95
CA LEU A 9 -39.27 -16.19 -19.24
C LEU A 9 -37.99 -15.35 -19.38
N ARG A 10 -37.05 -15.80 -20.23
CA ARG A 10 -35.91 -14.98 -20.70
C ARG A 10 -36.45 -13.79 -21.49
N ALA A 11 -36.39 -12.60 -20.90
CA ALA A 11 -36.64 -11.35 -21.60
C ALA A 11 -35.53 -11.10 -22.64
N HIS A 12 -35.80 -11.41 -23.90
CA HIS A 12 -35.03 -10.96 -25.05
C HIS A 12 -35.07 -9.42 -25.10
N ARG A 13 -33.96 -8.76 -24.72
CA ARG A 13 -33.73 -7.34 -25.03
C ARG A 13 -33.43 -7.21 -26.54
N GLY A 14 -34.46 -6.92 -27.32
CA GLY A 14 -34.31 -6.43 -28.68
C GLY A 14 -33.72 -5.00 -28.69
N PRO A 15 -33.04 -4.59 -29.78
CA PRO A 15 -32.46 -3.25 -29.88
C PRO A 15 -33.55 -2.17 -30.01
N PRO A 16 -33.33 -0.96 -29.48
CA PRO A 16 -34.31 0.12 -29.53
C PRO A 16 -34.54 0.63 -30.97
N PRO A 17 -35.76 1.10 -31.30
CA PRO A 17 -36.07 1.61 -32.64
C PRO A 17 -35.34 2.93 -32.93
N ARG A 18 -34.86 3.07 -34.17
CA ARG A 18 -34.23 4.28 -34.70
C ARG A 18 -35.23 5.45 -34.68
N ARG A 19 -34.95 6.49 -33.89
CA ARG A 19 -35.66 7.77 -33.97
C ARG A 19 -35.45 8.37 -35.36
N LYS A 20 -36.52 8.44 -36.17
CA LYS A 20 -36.58 9.30 -37.36
C LYS A 20 -36.46 10.75 -36.92
N GLY A 21 -35.55 11.49 -37.53
CA GLY A 21 -35.26 12.89 -37.22
C GLY A 21 -36.51 13.77 -37.31
N ALA A 22 -36.72 14.59 -36.29
CA ALA A 22 -37.64 15.71 -36.36
C ALA A 22 -37.01 16.80 -37.26
N PRO A 23 -37.79 17.50 -38.11
CA PRO A 23 -37.28 18.61 -38.90
C PRO A 23 -36.90 19.77 -37.97
N ALA A 24 -35.70 20.33 -38.18
CA ALA A 24 -35.20 21.48 -37.45
C ALA A 24 -36.13 22.70 -37.63
N PRO A 25 -36.31 23.54 -36.60
CA PRO A 25 -37.06 24.78 -36.74
C PRO A 25 -36.32 25.74 -37.68
N ARG A 26 -37.02 26.24 -38.70
CA ARG A 26 -36.54 27.30 -39.60
C ARG A 26 -36.19 28.53 -38.77
N THR A 27 -34.89 28.74 -38.55
CA THR A 27 -34.36 29.97 -37.98
C THR A 27 -34.31 31.02 -39.09
N HIS A 28 -35.15 32.04 -38.97
CA HIS A 28 -35.11 33.23 -39.81
C HIS A 28 -33.86 34.03 -39.46
N LEU A 29 -32.88 34.08 -40.37
CA LEU A 29 -31.65 34.85 -40.24
C LEU A 29 -31.89 36.29 -40.72
N PRO A 30 -31.61 37.34 -39.93
CA PRO A 30 -31.64 38.71 -40.43
C PRO A 30 -30.38 39.03 -41.26
N PRO A 31 -30.48 39.84 -42.33
CA PRO A 31 -29.34 40.23 -43.14
C PRO A 31 -28.56 41.36 -42.46
N GLY A 32 -27.30 41.11 -42.14
CA GLY A 32 -26.39 42.11 -41.57
C GLY A 32 -24.95 41.79 -41.94
N GLN A 33 -24.45 42.49 -42.95
CA GLN A 33 -23.09 42.41 -43.47
C GLN A 33 -22.08 42.93 -42.44
N GLY A 34 -20.95 42.25 -42.31
CA GLY A 34 -19.82 42.69 -41.49
C GLY A 34 -18.64 41.74 -41.60
N VAL A 35 -17.92 41.80 -42.72
CA VAL A 35 -16.62 41.13 -42.88
C VAL A 35 -15.55 42.09 -42.33
N GLY A 36 -14.90 41.69 -41.23
CA GLY A 36 -13.72 42.36 -40.66
C GLY A 36 -12.74 41.31 -40.09
N PRO A 37 -11.42 41.46 -40.28
CA PRO A 37 -10.45 40.39 -40.04
C PRO A 37 -10.19 40.09 -38.56
N ALA A 38 -9.82 38.84 -38.29
CA ALA A 38 -9.64 38.20 -36.99
C ALA A 38 -8.60 38.90 -36.07
N PRO A 39 -8.75 38.83 -34.74
CA PRO A 39 -7.69 39.21 -33.81
C PRO A 39 -6.50 38.25 -33.93
N SER A 40 -5.32 38.85 -34.06
CA SER A 40 -4.00 38.22 -34.19
C SER A 40 -3.72 37.16 -33.12
N CYS A 41 -3.36 35.97 -33.56
CA CYS A 41 -3.01 34.78 -32.79
C CYS A 41 -1.63 34.83 -32.07
N LEU A 42 -1.17 36.02 -31.67
CA LEU A 42 0.05 36.19 -30.89
C LEU A 42 -0.24 35.99 -29.40
N GLY A 43 -0.35 34.74 -28.98
CA GLY A 43 -0.72 34.44 -27.60
C GLY A 43 -0.64 32.96 -27.21
N ARG A 44 0.53 32.34 -27.35
CA ARG A 44 1.01 31.32 -26.41
C ARG A 44 2.44 30.92 -26.76
N ILE A 45 3.41 31.49 -26.06
CA ILE A 45 4.65 30.75 -25.83
C ILE A 45 4.21 29.56 -24.98
N SER A 46 4.15 28.39 -25.59
CA SER A 46 3.86 27.14 -24.90
C SER A 46 4.91 27.00 -23.81
N ALA A 47 4.49 27.06 -22.54
CA ALA A 47 5.37 26.75 -21.42
C ALA A 47 5.97 25.36 -21.68
N PRO A 48 7.28 25.14 -21.45
CA PRO A 48 7.87 23.84 -21.65
C PRO A 48 7.06 22.82 -20.85
N GLY A 49 6.53 21.82 -21.57
CA GLY A 49 5.70 20.76 -21.02
C GLY A 49 6.32 20.25 -19.74
N ARG A 50 5.52 20.28 -18.67
CA ARG A 50 5.82 19.74 -17.35
C ARG A 50 6.52 18.40 -17.55
N SER A 51 7.83 18.37 -17.27
CA SER A 51 8.71 17.21 -17.44
C SER A 51 8.01 15.94 -16.95
N THR A 52 7.74 15.01 -17.86
CA THR A 52 7.19 13.69 -17.58
C THR A 52 8.22 12.85 -16.83
N ARG A 53 8.33 13.05 -15.51
CA ARG A 53 8.86 12.06 -14.57
C ARG A 53 7.93 11.69 -13.40
N PRO A 54 6.59 11.66 -13.54
CA PRO A 54 5.71 11.22 -12.44
C PRO A 54 5.78 9.70 -12.22
N HIS A 55 5.79 8.89 -13.29
CA HIS A 55 5.66 7.43 -13.20
C HIS A 55 6.79 6.75 -12.40
N ARG A 56 8.05 7.22 -12.50
CA ARG A 56 9.17 6.63 -11.75
C ARG A 56 9.12 6.98 -10.27
N ALA A 57 8.70 8.21 -9.95
CA ALA A 57 8.52 8.64 -8.58
C ALA A 57 7.35 7.89 -7.92
N GLU A 58 6.24 7.75 -8.64
CA GLU A 58 5.06 6.97 -8.21
C GLU A 58 5.40 5.49 -8.04
N ALA A 59 6.11 4.89 -8.99
CA ALA A 59 6.57 3.50 -8.88
C ALA A 59 7.50 3.31 -7.68
N HIS A 60 8.45 4.21 -7.44
CA HIS A 60 9.32 4.15 -6.25
C HIS A 60 8.52 4.31 -4.96
N ALA A 61 7.59 5.26 -4.90
CA ALA A 61 6.76 5.47 -3.71
C ALA A 61 5.94 4.21 -3.39
N HIS A 62 5.39 3.56 -4.42
CA HIS A 62 4.71 2.27 -4.27
C HIS A 62 5.65 1.17 -3.78
N THR A 63 6.86 1.05 -4.34
CA THR A 63 7.86 0.08 -3.88
C THR A 63 8.25 0.30 -2.42
N LEU A 64 8.53 1.55 -2.01
CA LEU A 64 8.88 1.88 -0.63
C LEU A 64 7.73 1.55 0.32
N GLY A 65 6.50 1.92 -0.02
CA GLY A 65 5.33 1.57 0.79
C GLY A 65 5.12 0.06 0.92
N ALA A 66 5.38 -0.71 -0.13
CA ALA A 66 5.31 -2.18 -0.08
C ALA A 66 6.43 -2.80 0.77
N LEU A 67 7.62 -2.20 0.83
CA LEU A 67 8.71 -2.64 1.70
C LEU A 67 8.44 -2.29 3.16
N ASP A 68 7.94 -1.08 3.44
CA ASP A 68 7.54 -0.67 4.79
C ASP A 68 6.48 -1.61 5.38
N ALA A 69 5.49 -1.99 4.56
CA ALA A 69 4.47 -2.97 4.97
C ALA A 69 5.06 -4.35 5.30
N GLN A 70 6.10 -4.78 4.57
CA GLN A 70 6.79 -6.05 4.83
C GLN A 70 7.61 -5.98 6.12
N VAL A 71 8.33 -4.88 6.35
CA VAL A 71 9.10 -4.65 7.58
C VAL A 71 8.15 -4.65 8.78
N ALA A 72 7.04 -3.91 8.70
CA ALA A 72 6.04 -3.87 9.77
C ALA A 72 5.43 -5.25 10.06
N ALA A 73 5.23 -6.09 9.04
CA ALA A 73 4.74 -7.44 9.24
C ALA A 73 5.75 -8.33 9.99
N VAL A 74 7.05 -8.19 9.70
CA VAL A 74 8.12 -8.92 10.39
C VAL A 74 8.30 -8.42 11.82
N ASP A 75 8.20 -7.10 12.04
CA ASP A 75 8.37 -6.48 13.35
C ASP A 75 7.35 -6.95 14.40
N HIS A 76 6.22 -7.53 13.99
CA HIS A 76 5.19 -8.08 14.90
C HIS A 76 5.40 -9.54 15.30
N GLN A 77 6.33 -10.25 14.66
CA GLN A 77 6.62 -11.66 14.97
C GLN A 77 7.40 -11.84 16.30
N PRO A 78 8.38 -10.98 16.65
CA PRO A 78 9.12 -11.05 17.89
C PRO A 78 8.23 -11.02 19.14
N GLU A 79 7.19 -10.20 19.19
CA GLU A 79 6.30 -10.12 20.37
C GLU A 79 5.58 -11.45 20.61
N GLN A 80 5.23 -12.16 19.53
CA GLN A 80 4.59 -13.47 19.64
C GLN A 80 5.59 -14.54 20.08
N ILE A 81 6.84 -14.47 19.66
CA ILE A 81 7.91 -15.39 20.06
C ILE A 81 8.29 -15.15 21.52
N ALA A 82 8.36 -13.88 21.93
CA ALA A 82 8.69 -13.45 23.29
C ALA A 82 7.74 -13.95 24.37
N THR A 83 6.53 -14.37 24.02
CA THR A 83 5.55 -14.90 24.98
C THR A 83 5.51 -16.43 25.03
N ARG A 84 6.34 -17.11 24.24
CA ARG A 84 6.38 -18.57 24.14
C ARG A 84 7.62 -19.13 24.83
N GLU A 85 7.48 -20.33 25.38
CA GLU A 85 8.62 -21.11 25.85
C GLU A 85 9.57 -21.44 24.68
N PRO A 86 10.89 -21.44 24.90
CA PRO A 86 11.60 -21.26 26.18
C PRO A 86 11.95 -19.79 26.51
N TRP A 87 11.41 -18.81 25.78
CA TRP A 87 11.89 -17.42 25.79
C TRP A 87 11.16 -16.51 26.78
N ALA A 88 9.94 -16.86 27.18
CA ALA A 88 9.03 -16.01 27.95
C ALA A 88 9.66 -15.44 29.24
N ASP A 89 10.20 -16.31 30.08
CA ASP A 89 10.81 -15.89 31.34
C ASP A 89 12.06 -15.03 31.09
N ALA A 90 12.98 -15.47 30.23
CA ALA A 90 14.22 -14.75 29.99
C ALA A 90 13.99 -13.35 29.39
N VAL A 91 13.01 -13.21 28.50
CA VAL A 91 12.61 -11.91 27.94
C VAL A 91 12.04 -11.00 29.04
N ALA A 92 11.16 -11.51 29.91
CA ALA A 92 10.60 -10.72 31.00
C ALA A 92 11.68 -10.20 31.97
N TRP A 93 12.69 -11.02 32.26
CA TRP A 93 13.81 -10.64 33.10
C TRP A 93 14.66 -9.56 32.44
N LEU A 94 15.01 -9.72 31.16
CA LEU A 94 15.80 -8.73 30.41
C LEU A 94 15.07 -7.40 30.26
N CYS A 95 13.77 -7.41 29.95
CA CYS A 95 12.97 -6.20 29.81
C CYS A 95 12.76 -5.46 31.15
N SER A 96 13.07 -6.07 32.29
CA SER A 96 13.05 -5.38 33.59
C SER A 96 14.20 -4.37 33.73
N PHE A 97 15.25 -4.48 32.91
CA PHE A 97 16.30 -3.48 32.84
C PHE A 97 15.86 -2.27 32.01
N ARG A 98 16.12 -1.07 32.52
CA ARG A 98 15.69 0.17 31.85
C ARG A 98 16.35 0.30 30.48
N GLY A 99 15.53 0.44 29.44
CA GLY A 99 15.97 0.64 28.06
C GLY A 99 16.12 -0.65 27.25
N ILE A 100 15.85 -1.82 27.83
CA ILE A 100 15.80 -3.08 27.08
C ILE A 100 14.39 -3.31 26.55
N SER A 101 14.23 -3.26 25.22
CA SER A 101 12.99 -3.61 24.53
C SER A 101 12.88 -5.12 24.29
N THR A 102 11.68 -5.63 23.99
CA THR A 102 11.46 -7.04 23.61
C THR A 102 12.36 -7.48 22.45
N HIS A 103 12.50 -6.66 21.42
CA HIS A 103 13.35 -6.95 20.26
C HIS A 103 14.83 -7.01 20.67
N THR A 104 15.27 -6.08 21.51
CA THR A 104 16.63 -6.08 22.07
C THR A 104 16.88 -7.32 22.93
N ALA A 105 15.93 -7.69 23.80
CA ALA A 105 16.04 -8.87 24.65
C ALA A 105 16.13 -10.16 23.82
N LEU A 106 15.28 -10.31 22.80
CA LEU A 106 15.34 -11.45 21.88
C LEU A 106 16.63 -11.48 21.06
N GLY A 107 17.14 -10.33 20.63
CA GLY A 107 18.45 -10.25 19.95
C GLY A 107 19.57 -10.72 20.87
N LEU A 108 19.61 -10.26 22.12
CA LEU A 108 20.58 -10.73 23.11
C LEU A 108 20.48 -12.24 23.34
N LEU A 109 19.26 -12.77 23.46
CA LEU A 109 19.00 -14.20 23.59
C LEU A 109 19.44 -15.01 22.37
N ALA A 110 19.28 -14.46 21.16
CA ALA A 110 19.72 -15.11 19.92
C ALA A 110 21.25 -15.15 19.80
N GLU A 111 21.94 -14.07 20.20
CA GLU A 111 23.40 -13.99 20.17
C GLU A 111 24.06 -14.82 21.27
N ILE A 112 23.48 -14.84 22.48
CA ILE A 112 24.03 -15.56 23.64
C ILE A 112 23.63 -17.04 23.62
N GLY A 113 22.43 -17.36 23.11
CA GLY A 113 21.85 -18.71 23.16
C GLY A 113 21.28 -19.07 24.54
N ASP A 114 21.29 -20.37 24.88
CA ASP A 114 20.73 -20.87 26.15
C ASP A 114 21.62 -20.49 27.34
N PHE A 115 21.16 -19.54 28.17
CA PHE A 115 21.82 -19.12 29.42
C PHE A 115 22.09 -20.29 30.39
N ARG A 116 21.30 -21.37 30.33
CA ARG A 116 21.48 -22.56 31.18
C ARG A 116 22.66 -23.42 30.76
N ARG A 117 23.26 -23.15 29.60
CA ARG A 117 24.45 -23.85 29.12
C ARG A 117 25.71 -23.48 29.92
N SER A 118 25.73 -22.31 30.56
CA SER A 118 26.86 -21.86 31.37
C SER A 118 26.63 -22.20 32.83
N ALA A 119 27.58 -22.89 33.46
CA ALA A 119 27.48 -23.25 34.88
C ALA A 119 27.74 -22.04 35.78
N HIS A 120 28.54 -21.08 35.31
CA HIS A 120 28.93 -19.89 36.06
C HIS A 120 28.75 -18.60 35.24
N PRO A 121 28.38 -17.46 35.87
CA PRO A 121 28.24 -16.17 35.20
C PRO A 121 29.50 -15.69 34.46
N GLY A 122 30.69 -16.03 34.96
CA GLY A 122 31.95 -15.67 34.31
C GLY A 122 32.16 -16.36 32.95
N GLU A 123 31.76 -17.62 32.84
CA GLU A 123 31.79 -18.38 31.58
C GLU A 123 30.81 -17.77 30.56
N LEU A 124 29.62 -17.40 31.04
CA LEU A 124 28.61 -16.72 30.24
C LEU A 124 29.12 -15.38 29.71
N MET A 125 29.74 -14.55 30.56
CA MET A 125 30.25 -13.22 30.17
C MET A 125 31.47 -13.29 29.25
N SER A 126 32.25 -14.38 29.28
CA SER A 126 33.37 -14.59 28.36
C SER A 126 32.90 -14.91 26.93
N TYR A 127 31.75 -15.54 26.76
CA TYR A 127 31.24 -15.97 25.45
C TYR A 127 30.96 -14.80 24.47
N PRO A 128 30.22 -13.74 24.86
CA PRO A 128 30.03 -12.54 24.04
C PRO A 128 31.22 -11.57 24.10
N GLY A 129 32.33 -11.93 24.75
CA GLY A 129 33.50 -11.05 24.92
C GLY A 129 33.28 -9.89 25.89
N LEU A 130 32.31 -10.00 26.81
CA LEU A 130 32.01 -9.01 27.84
C LEU A 130 32.95 -9.08 29.05
N SER A 131 33.74 -10.15 29.17
CA SER A 131 34.79 -10.28 30.19
C SER A 131 36.17 -9.90 29.64
N LYS A 132 36.80 -8.90 30.24
CA LYS A 132 38.17 -8.47 29.97
C LYS A 132 38.96 -8.17 31.25
N TYR A 133 38.79 -8.93 32.32
CA TYR A 133 39.62 -8.79 33.54
C TYR A 133 39.77 -10.13 34.25
#